data_AF-A0A495ABH9-F1
#
_entry.id   AF-A0A495ABH9-F1
#
_cell.length_a   1.000
_cell.length_b   1.000
_cell.length_c   1.000
_cell.angle_alpha   90.00
_cell.angle_beta   90.00
_cell.angle_gamma   90.00
#
_symmetry.space_group_name_H-M   'P 1'
#
loop_
_entity.id
_entity.type
_entity.pdbx_description
1 polymer ?
#
loop_
_entity_poly.entity_id
_entity_poly.type
_entity_poly.pdbx_seq_one_letter_code
_entity_poly.pdbx_strand_id
1 'polypeptide(L)'
;MVKNVLWFLTIATAFFLLSGCADGEDKEEEFQESAEEKANVIFAEEFIMFISEDRYERATEYLDESVKEEYPASELENIWSSFEERLGSFVNQNYESMEKDNDQDVITIIGEFEDGEIKFQIAVNQNEKISQFTYENE
;
A
#
# COMPACT_ATOMS: atom_id res chain seq x y z
N MET A 1 -13.02 -35.86 -69.18
CA MET A 1 -14.13 -35.53 -68.25
C MET A 1 -13.56 -35.67 -66.85
N VAL A 2 -13.69 -34.61 -66.01
CA VAL A 2 -13.32 -34.50 -64.57
C VAL A 2 -11.89 -34.92 -64.19
N LYS A 3 -10.86 -34.04 -64.16
CA LYS A 3 -10.66 -32.79 -63.40
C LYS A 3 -10.55 -33.05 -61.88
N ASN A 4 -9.38 -32.69 -61.32
CA ASN A 4 -9.06 -32.46 -59.90
C ASN A 4 -8.43 -33.61 -59.10
N VAL A 5 -7.16 -33.89 -59.38
CA VAL A 5 -6.21 -34.45 -58.40
C VAL A 5 -5.10 -33.41 -58.22
N LEU A 6 -5.45 -32.28 -57.63
CA LEU A 6 -4.49 -31.22 -57.30
C LEU A 6 -5.07 -30.31 -56.20
N TRP A 7 -5.46 -30.87 -55.05
CA TRP A 7 -5.93 -30.07 -53.91
C TRP A 7 -5.90 -30.82 -52.57
N PHE A 8 -4.77 -31.41 -52.18
CA PHE A 8 -4.62 -32.02 -50.84
C PHE A 8 -3.21 -31.87 -50.26
N LEU A 9 -2.49 -30.79 -50.58
CA LEU A 9 -1.12 -30.58 -50.10
C LEU A 9 -0.87 -29.16 -49.59
N THR A 10 -1.82 -28.63 -48.83
CA THR A 10 -1.62 -27.39 -48.09
C THR A 10 -2.36 -27.49 -46.75
N ILE A 11 -1.60 -27.26 -45.68
CA ILE A 11 -2.04 -27.07 -44.29
C ILE A 11 -2.17 -28.36 -43.46
N ALA A 12 -1.11 -29.19 -43.47
CA ALA A 12 -0.78 -30.13 -42.39
C ALA A 12 0.46 -29.65 -41.59
N THR A 13 0.66 -28.32 -41.55
CA THR A 13 1.79 -27.65 -40.89
C THR A 13 1.31 -26.35 -40.23
N ALA A 14 0.34 -26.47 -39.32
CA ALA A 14 -0.09 -25.36 -38.47
C ALA A 14 -0.61 -25.86 -37.11
N PHE A 15 -0.01 -26.92 -36.58
CA PHE A 15 -0.40 -27.49 -35.28
C PHE A 15 0.83 -27.80 -34.39
N PHE A 16 1.84 -26.93 -34.44
CA PHE A 16 3.07 -27.08 -33.66
C PHE A 16 3.64 -25.76 -33.13
N LEU A 17 2.81 -24.76 -32.83
CA LEU A 17 3.25 -23.53 -32.18
C LEU A 17 2.23 -23.00 -31.15
N LEU A 18 1.79 -23.83 -30.21
CA LEU A 18 1.15 -23.36 -28.97
C LEU A 18 1.65 -24.16 -27.76
N SER A 19 2.97 -24.29 -27.66
CA SER A 19 3.65 -24.61 -26.41
C SER A 19 4.73 -23.56 -26.21
N GLY A 20 4.30 -22.32 -26.01
CA GLY A 20 5.17 -21.16 -25.81
C GLY A 20 4.58 -20.28 -24.71
N CYS A 21 5.14 -20.47 -23.52
CA CYS A 21 5.03 -19.65 -22.31
C CYS A 21 3.63 -19.45 -21.69
N ALA A 22 3.16 -20.47 -20.98
CA ALA A 22 2.28 -20.30 -19.81
C ALA A 22 3.16 -20.22 -18.53
N ASP A 23 4.07 -19.25 -18.47
CA ASP A 23 5.08 -19.08 -17.40
C ASP A 23 5.27 -17.58 -17.03
N GLY A 24 4.31 -16.74 -17.43
CA GLY A 24 4.39 -15.28 -17.35
C GLY A 24 3.24 -14.59 -16.60
N GLU A 25 2.01 -15.13 -16.63
CA GLU A 25 0.85 -14.50 -15.98
C GLU A 25 1.01 -14.47 -14.45
N ASP A 26 1.40 -15.59 -13.83
CA ASP A 26 1.61 -15.66 -12.37
C ASP A 26 2.72 -14.73 -11.86
N LYS A 27 3.75 -14.46 -12.69
CA LYS A 27 4.89 -13.61 -12.31
C LYS A 27 4.58 -12.11 -12.44
N GLU A 28 3.69 -11.74 -13.35
CA GLU A 28 3.26 -10.36 -13.54
C GLU A 28 2.32 -9.94 -12.40
N GLU A 29 1.40 -10.82 -11.99
CA GLU A 29 0.51 -10.58 -10.84
C GLU A 29 1.29 -10.50 -9.52
N GLU A 30 2.20 -11.45 -9.24
CA GLU A 30 3.06 -11.44 -8.04
C GLU A 30 3.94 -10.17 -7.96
N PHE A 31 4.45 -9.71 -9.10
CA PHE A 31 5.26 -8.50 -9.16
C PHE A 31 4.44 -7.22 -8.93
N GLN A 32 3.22 -7.16 -9.48
CA GLN A 32 2.32 -6.01 -9.30
C GLN A 32 1.85 -5.92 -7.85
N GLU A 33 1.43 -7.03 -7.25
CA GLU A 33 1.03 -7.10 -5.84
C GLU A 33 2.18 -6.65 -4.93
N SER A 34 3.41 -7.15 -5.14
CA SER A 34 4.58 -6.70 -4.38
C SER A 34 4.92 -5.22 -4.56
N ALA A 35 4.60 -4.62 -5.71
CA ALA A 35 4.86 -3.21 -5.98
C ALA A 35 3.82 -2.31 -5.30
N GLU A 36 2.55 -2.73 -5.32
CA GLU A 36 1.44 -2.06 -4.62
C GLU A 36 1.66 -2.06 -3.11
N GLU A 37 1.99 -3.22 -2.53
CA GLU A 37 2.29 -3.35 -1.10
C GLU A 37 3.40 -2.38 -0.65
N LYS A 38 4.49 -2.29 -1.43
CA LYS A 38 5.58 -1.34 -1.15
C LYS A 38 5.15 0.11 -1.26
N ALA A 39 4.29 0.43 -2.24
CA ALA A 39 3.76 1.78 -2.40
C ALA A 39 2.89 2.16 -1.19
N ASN A 40 2.07 1.23 -0.69
CA ASN A 40 1.21 1.46 0.48
C ASN A 40 2.01 1.64 1.77
N VAL A 41 3.13 0.92 1.94
CA VAL A 41 4.05 1.16 3.06
C VAL A 41 4.66 2.55 2.99
N ILE A 42 5.17 2.97 1.82
CA ILE A 42 5.73 4.33 1.63
C ILE A 42 4.66 5.39 1.89
N PHE A 43 3.43 5.16 1.43
CA PHE A 43 2.31 6.06 1.63
C PHE A 43 1.99 6.26 3.12
N ALA A 44 2.02 5.18 3.92
CA ALA A 44 1.84 5.22 5.36
C ALA A 44 3.01 5.94 6.08
N GLU A 45 4.26 5.69 5.67
CA GLU A 45 5.43 6.39 6.20
C GLU A 45 5.39 7.89 5.88
N GLU A 46 4.99 8.28 4.67
CA GLU A 46 4.83 9.69 4.29
C GLU A 46 3.76 10.40 5.13
N PHE A 47 2.66 9.72 5.44
CA PHE A 47 1.62 10.26 6.30
C PHE A 47 2.17 10.64 7.69
N ILE A 48 2.87 9.72 8.37
CA ILE A 48 3.50 9.99 9.67
C ILE A 48 4.58 11.06 9.55
N MET A 49 5.38 11.04 8.47
CA MET A 49 6.38 12.08 8.19
C MET A 49 5.72 13.46 8.13
N PHE A 50 4.61 13.63 7.41
CA PHE A 50 3.92 14.93 7.36
C PHE A 50 3.40 15.38 8.71
N ILE A 51 2.91 14.48 9.56
CA ILE A 51 2.52 14.84 10.92
C ILE A 51 3.74 15.31 11.71
N SER A 52 4.86 14.57 11.64
CA SER A 52 6.10 14.92 12.35
C SER A 52 6.75 16.23 11.89
N GLU A 53 6.45 16.69 10.67
CA GLU A 53 6.93 17.96 10.12
C GLU A 53 5.95 19.13 10.31
N ASP A 54 4.95 18.98 11.18
CA ASP A 54 3.86 19.95 11.40
C ASP A 54 3.04 20.26 10.13
N ARG A 55 3.03 19.34 9.16
CA ARG A 55 2.31 19.47 7.88
C ARG A 55 0.94 18.79 7.94
N TYR A 56 0.17 19.07 8.99
CA TYR A 56 -1.12 18.41 9.28
C TYR A 56 -2.13 18.51 8.13
N GLU A 57 -2.27 19.68 7.50
CA GLU A 57 -3.16 19.85 6.34
C GLU A 57 -2.78 18.89 5.20
N ARG A 58 -1.48 18.69 4.96
CA ARG A 58 -0.97 17.77 3.95
C ARG A 58 -1.24 16.31 4.34
N ALA A 59 -1.06 15.97 5.62
CA ALA A 59 -1.37 14.65 6.14
C ALA A 59 -2.86 14.31 5.94
N THR A 60 -3.78 15.26 6.12
CA THR A 60 -5.21 15.01 5.87
C THR A 60 -5.56 14.71 4.41
N GLU A 61 -4.68 14.96 3.45
CA GLU A 61 -4.90 14.57 2.05
C GLU A 61 -4.75 13.05 1.83
N TYR A 62 -4.10 12.34 2.75
CA TYR A 62 -3.91 10.89 2.71
C TYR A 62 -5.14 10.15 3.25
N LEU A 63 -5.92 10.82 4.09
CA LEU A 63 -7.10 10.27 4.75
C LEU A 63 -8.27 10.15 3.77
N ASP A 64 -9.08 9.10 3.94
CA ASP A 64 -10.41 9.11 3.38
C ASP A 64 -11.31 10.12 4.12
N GLU A 65 -12.46 10.45 3.53
CA GLU A 65 -13.34 11.50 4.09
C GLU A 65 -13.82 11.17 5.50
N SER A 66 -14.10 9.90 5.81
CA SER A 66 -14.55 9.51 7.16
C SER A 66 -13.45 9.64 8.21
N VAL A 67 -12.23 9.22 7.89
CA VAL A 67 -11.08 9.34 8.79
C VAL A 67 -10.68 10.81 8.92
N LYS A 68 -10.83 11.62 7.87
CA LYS A 68 -10.58 13.06 7.91
C LYS A 68 -11.57 13.81 8.80
N GLU A 69 -12.82 13.37 8.87
CA GLU A 69 -13.81 13.92 9.81
C GLU A 69 -13.44 13.60 11.27
N GLU A 70 -12.87 12.43 11.55
CA GLU A 70 -12.39 12.02 12.87
C GLU A 70 -11.06 12.68 13.26
N TYR A 71 -10.14 12.78 12.29
CA TYR A 71 -8.80 13.33 12.44
C TYR A 71 -8.56 14.51 11.50
N PRO A 72 -9.28 15.64 11.68
CA PRO A 72 -8.95 16.87 10.97
C PRO A 72 -7.55 17.34 11.38
N ALA A 73 -6.97 18.27 10.61
CA ALA A 73 -5.60 18.75 10.82
C ALA A 73 -5.33 19.19 12.27
N SER A 74 -6.29 19.89 12.90
CA SER A 74 -6.19 20.31 14.30
C SER A 74 -6.17 19.15 15.29
N GLU A 75 -6.86 18.05 15.00
CA GLU A 75 -6.87 16.88 15.89
C GLU A 75 -5.57 16.09 15.75
N LEU A 76 -5.02 15.97 14.53
CA LEU A 76 -3.69 15.42 14.32
C LEU A 76 -2.62 16.22 15.07
N GLU A 77 -2.68 17.55 15.03
CA GLU A 77 -1.79 18.43 15.80
C GLU A 77 -1.91 18.21 17.30
N ASN A 78 -3.14 18.13 17.83
CA ASN A 78 -3.39 17.89 19.25
C ASN A 78 -2.82 16.53 19.71
N ILE A 79 -3.07 15.47 18.93
CA ILE A 79 -2.60 14.12 19.22
C ILE A 79 -1.07 14.11 19.21
N TRP A 80 -0.45 14.63 18.15
CA TRP A 80 1.01 14.63 18.00
C TRP A 80 1.69 15.44 19.11
N SER A 81 1.18 16.64 19.41
CA SER A 81 1.67 17.48 20.51
C SER A 81 1.58 16.75 21.86
N SER A 82 0.55 15.93 22.07
CA SER A 82 0.40 15.14 23.30
C SER A 82 1.44 14.02 23.42
N PHE A 83 1.91 13.48 22.28
CA PHE A 83 3.02 12.54 22.28
C PHE A 83 4.31 13.27 22.62
N GLU A 84 4.58 14.42 22.00
CA GLU A 84 5.81 15.17 22.26
C GLU A 84 5.89 15.71 23.69
N GLU A 85 4.77 16.14 24.28
CA GLU A 85 4.72 16.56 25.69
C GLU A 85 5.11 15.42 26.64
N ARG A 86 4.77 14.17 26.29
CA ARG A 86 4.91 13.01 27.18
C ARG A 86 6.17 12.19 26.92
N LEU A 87 6.61 12.12 25.67
CA LEU A 87 7.69 11.23 25.20
C LEU A 87 8.88 12.01 24.63
N GLY A 88 8.84 13.34 24.63
CA GLY A 88 9.90 14.17 24.03
C GLY A 88 9.79 14.25 22.51
N SER A 89 10.78 14.85 21.85
CA SER A 89 10.71 15.08 20.40
C SER A 89 10.67 13.78 19.59
N PHE A 90 10.01 13.82 18.44
CA PHE A 90 10.08 12.72 17.47
C PHE A 90 11.51 12.54 16.93
N VAL A 91 11.97 11.30 16.86
CA VAL A 91 13.33 10.93 16.44
C VAL A 91 13.31 10.32 15.05
N ASN A 92 12.50 9.27 14.86
CA ASN A 92 12.40 8.53 13.60
C ASN A 92 11.14 7.64 13.56
N GLN A 93 10.86 7.05 12.41
CA GLN A 93 9.90 5.96 12.26
C GLN A 93 10.54 4.74 11.63
N ASN A 94 10.01 3.56 11.95
CA ASN A 94 10.38 2.29 11.32
C ASN A 94 9.13 1.47 10.97
N TYR A 95 9.07 1.00 9.73
CA TYR A 95 8.13 -0.05 9.33
C TYR A 95 8.35 -1.34 10.15
N GLU A 96 7.30 -1.85 10.78
CA GLU A 96 7.32 -3.12 11.53
C GLU A 96 6.74 -4.27 10.70
N SER A 97 5.51 -4.11 10.20
CA SER A 97 4.80 -5.16 9.50
C SER A 97 3.70 -4.60 8.60
N MET A 98 3.23 -5.45 7.69
CA MET A 98 2.01 -5.24 6.93
C MET A 98 1.26 -6.56 6.88
N GLU A 99 -0.05 -6.47 7.07
CA GLU A 99 -0.98 -7.58 6.98
C GLU A 99 -2.13 -7.21 6.06
N LYS A 100 -2.62 -8.16 5.26
CA LYS A 100 -3.85 -7.98 4.50
C LYS A 100 -5.05 -8.30 5.39
N ASP A 101 -5.93 -7.33 5.59
CA ASP A 101 -7.23 -7.52 6.23
C ASP A 101 -8.35 -7.17 5.25
N ASN A 102 -9.07 -8.19 4.79
CA ASN A 102 -10.05 -8.10 3.70
C ASN A 102 -9.43 -7.49 2.43
N ASP A 103 -9.89 -6.31 2.04
CA ASP A 103 -9.50 -5.55 0.85
C ASP A 103 -8.58 -4.35 1.20
N GLN A 104 -7.89 -4.43 2.35
CA GLN A 104 -7.05 -3.36 2.88
C GLN A 104 -5.68 -3.89 3.28
N ASP A 105 -4.66 -3.07 3.07
CA ASP A 105 -3.33 -3.29 3.63
C ASP A 105 -3.27 -2.57 4.98
N VAL A 106 -3.01 -3.31 6.05
CA VAL A 106 -2.85 -2.77 7.41
C VAL A 106 -1.37 -2.73 7.73
N ILE A 107 -0.81 -1.52 7.76
CA ILE A 107 0.61 -1.25 7.99
C ILE A 107 0.82 -0.86 9.46
N THR A 108 1.81 -1.49 10.10
CA THR A 108 2.28 -1.12 11.44
C THR A 108 3.61 -0.39 11.34
N ILE A 109 3.67 0.81 11.92
CA ILE A 109 4.86 1.66 11.99
C ILE A 109 5.15 1.98 13.46
N ILE A 110 6.41 1.83 13.86
CA ILE A 110 6.89 2.27 15.17
C ILE A 110 7.45 3.68 15.03
N GLY A 111 6.84 4.65 15.71
CA GLY A 111 7.40 5.99 15.87
C GLY A 111 8.25 6.07 17.13
N GLU A 112 9.53 6.36 16.95
CA GLU A 112 10.50 6.57 18.02
C GLU A 112 10.47 8.04 18.46
N PHE A 113 10.31 8.26 19.76
CA PHE A 113 10.45 9.54 20.45
C PHE A 113 11.62 9.44 21.45
N GLU A 114 12.06 10.57 22.01
CA GLU A 114 13.23 10.60 22.91
C GLU A 114 13.11 9.65 24.13
N ASP A 115 11.91 9.56 24.71
CA ASP A 115 11.63 8.84 25.95
C ASP A 115 10.67 7.65 25.78
N GLY A 116 10.38 7.23 24.53
CA GLY A 116 9.52 6.07 24.27
C GLY A 116 9.11 5.90 22.82
N GLU A 117 8.17 4.99 22.58
CA GLU A 117 7.71 4.63 21.24
C GLU A 117 6.17 4.66 21.19
N ILE A 118 5.63 4.96 20.00
CA ILE A 118 4.22 4.82 19.68
C ILE A 118 4.08 3.83 18.54
N LYS A 119 3.18 2.85 18.69
CA LYS A 119 2.80 1.95 17.61
C LYS A 119 1.64 2.56 16.84
N PHE A 120 1.86 2.88 15.56
CA PHE A 120 0.83 3.33 14.64
C PHE A 120 0.33 2.17 13.79
N GLN A 121 -0.99 2.03 13.67
CA GLN A 121 -1.63 1.12 12.74
C GLN A 121 -2.44 1.92 11.72
N ILE A 122 -2.14 1.70 10.44
CA ILE A 122 -2.66 2.48 9.32
C ILE A 122 -3.24 1.51 8.29
N ALA A 123 -4.55 1.57 8.05
CA ALA A 123 -5.18 0.76 7.01
C ALA A 123 -5.35 1.56 5.71
N VAL A 124 -4.74 1.12 4.63
CA VAL A 124 -4.85 1.70 3.29
C VAL A 124 -5.86 0.89 2.48
N ASN A 125 -6.87 1.58 1.94
CA ASN A 125 -7.91 0.95 1.12
C ASN A 125 -7.55 0.95 -0.38
N GLN A 126 -8.36 0.27 -1.19
CA GLN A 126 -8.20 0.18 -2.66
C GLN A 126 -8.26 1.52 -3.41
N ASN A 127 -8.66 2.63 -2.76
CA ASN A 127 -8.66 3.96 -3.36
C ASN A 127 -7.38 4.76 -3.00
N GLU A 128 -6.34 4.09 -2.48
CA GLU A 128 -5.09 4.71 -2.03
C GLU A 128 -5.36 5.79 -0.97
N LYS A 129 -6.24 5.48 -0.02
CA LYS A 129 -6.58 6.34 1.13
C LYS A 129 -6.47 5.59 2.44
N ILE A 130 -6.05 6.33 3.48
CA ILE A 130 -6.07 5.85 4.86
C ILE A 130 -7.51 5.83 5.34
N SER A 131 -7.97 4.63 5.67
CA SER A 131 -9.34 4.31 6.09
C SER A 131 -9.46 3.88 7.55
N GLN A 132 -8.32 3.68 8.21
CA GLN A 132 -8.22 3.57 9.65
C GLN A 132 -6.86 4.10 10.08
N PHE A 133 -6.86 4.89 11.15
CA PHE A 133 -5.65 5.34 11.83
C PHE A 133 -5.83 5.14 13.34
N THR A 134 -5.02 4.28 13.93
CA THR A 134 -5.03 4.00 15.38
C THR A 134 -3.61 4.00 15.92
N TYR A 135 -3.48 4.26 17.22
CA TYR A 135 -2.19 4.31 17.89
C TYR A 135 -2.26 3.77 19.31
N GLU A 136 -1.20 3.10 19.75
CA GLU A 136 -1.07 2.53 21.09
C GLU A 136 0.30 2.84 21.68
N ASN A 137 0.36 2.99 23.01
CA ASN A 137 1.64 3.02 23.73
C ASN A 137 2.09 1.60 23.99
N GLU A 138 3.36 1.31 23.78
CA GLU A 138 3.99 0.07 24.28
C GLU A 138 4.40 0.18 25.76
#